data_AF-A0A6C0H8L9-F1
#
_entry.id   AF-A0A6C0H8L9-F1
#
_cell.length_a   1.000
_cell.length_b   1.000
_cell.length_c   1.000
_cell.angle_alpha   90.00
_cell.angle_beta   90.00
_cell.angle_gamma   90.00
#
_symmetry.space_group_name_H-M   'P 1'
#
loop_
_entity.id
_entity.type
_entity.pdbx_description
1 polymer ?
#
loop_
_entity_poly.entity_id
_entity_poly.type
_entity_poly.pdbx_seq_one_letter_code
_entity_poly.pdbx_strand_id
1 'polypeptide(L)'
;MDNRYFSYNCPPLMQDKRYLTDYVKNSTYEQYIRNKNNIYNSWDYKRFLQNTALETINESYKTAIKQNTCKVNCVSKLSKLY
;
A
#
# COMPACT_ATOMS: atom_id res chain seq x y z
N MET A 1 0.93 -0.45 -20.93
CA MET A 1 1.80 -0.01 -19.81
C MET A 1 2.51 1.26 -20.27
N ASP A 2 2.42 2.34 -19.51
CA ASP A 2 3.01 3.64 -19.88
C ASP A 2 4.18 3.98 -18.95
N ASN A 3 5.39 4.08 -19.51
CA ASN A 3 6.64 4.25 -18.74
C ASN A 3 7.35 5.58 -19.04
N ARG A 4 6.61 6.62 -19.44
CA ARG A 4 7.17 7.93 -19.82
C ARG A 4 8.02 8.61 -18.75
N TYR A 5 7.82 8.26 -17.47
CA TYR A 5 8.52 8.89 -16.34
C TYR A 5 9.63 8.02 -15.72
N PHE A 6 10.06 6.95 -16.40
CA PHE A 6 11.10 6.05 -15.90
C PHE A 6 12.41 6.78 -15.53
N SER A 7 12.80 7.77 -16.32
CA SER A 7 14.00 8.61 -16.09
C SER A 7 13.93 9.42 -14.80
N TYR A 8 12.74 9.64 -14.25
CA TYR A 8 12.51 10.28 -12.94
C TYR A 8 12.36 9.26 -11.81
N ASN A 9 12.78 8.02 -12.04
CA ASN A 9 12.70 6.91 -11.09
C ASN A 9 11.25 6.62 -10.64
N CYS A 10 10.29 6.90 -11.53
CA CYS A 10 8.87 6.65 -11.31
C CYS A 10 8.50 5.23 -11.72
N PRO A 11 7.60 4.57 -10.96
CA PRO A 11 7.01 3.33 -11.42
C PRO A 11 6.17 3.56 -12.69
N PRO A 12 6.11 2.56 -13.58
CA PRO A 12 5.30 2.63 -14.80
C PRO A 12 3.81 2.70 -14.47
N LEU A 13 3.07 3.53 -15.20
CA LEU A 13 1.62 3.62 -15.07
C LEU A 13 0.97 2.36 -15.67
N MET A 14 0.25 1.64 -14.81
CA MET A 14 -0.56 0.49 -15.20
C MET A 14 -1.84 0.97 -15.94
N GLN A 15 -2.29 0.22 -16.95
CA GLN A 15 -3.45 0.61 -17.78
C GLN A 15 -4.78 0.27 -17.10
N ASP A 16 -4.74 -0.77 -16.29
CA ASP A 16 -5.72 -1.07 -15.26
C ASP A 16 -5.81 0.14 -14.31
N LYS A 17 -7.03 0.67 -14.14
CA LYS A 17 -7.35 1.83 -13.26
C LYS A 17 -7.14 1.53 -11.76
N ARG A 18 -6.32 0.53 -11.43
CA ARG A 18 -5.95 0.14 -10.08
C ARG A 18 -4.70 0.93 -9.71
N TYR A 19 -4.89 2.00 -8.93
CA TYR A 19 -3.80 2.90 -8.55
C TYR A 19 -3.00 2.41 -7.34
N LEU A 20 -3.57 1.51 -6.53
CA LEU A 20 -3.02 1.00 -5.27
C LEU A 20 -3.51 -0.43 -5.04
N THR A 21 -2.92 -1.42 -5.69
CA THR A 21 -3.21 -2.82 -5.41
C THR A 21 -1.97 -3.54 -4.91
N ASP A 22 -2.04 -4.02 -3.67
CA ASP A 22 -1.13 -5.01 -3.15
C ASP A 22 -1.53 -6.39 -3.72
N TYR A 23 -0.56 -7.11 -4.29
CA TYR A 23 -0.76 -8.46 -4.84
C TYR A 23 -0.53 -9.55 -3.79
N VAL A 24 -0.12 -9.18 -2.57
CA VAL A 24 0.06 -10.12 -1.46
C VAL A 24 -1.29 -10.73 -1.09
N LYS A 25 -1.30 -12.06 -0.92
CA LYS A 25 -2.50 -12.79 -0.48
C LYS A 25 -2.85 -12.38 0.94
N ASN A 26 -4.16 -12.26 1.22
CA ASN A 26 -4.65 -11.90 2.55
C ASN A 26 -4.08 -12.79 3.66
N SER A 27 -4.00 -14.12 3.45
CA SER A 27 -3.44 -15.05 4.43
C SER A 27 -1.99 -14.75 4.81
N THR A 28 -1.19 -14.32 3.84
CA THR A 28 0.22 -13.98 4.06
C THR A 28 0.35 -12.68 4.85
N TYR A 29 -0.50 -11.70 4.54
CA TYR A 29 -0.56 -10.43 5.26
C TYR A 29 -1.02 -10.61 6.72
N GLU A 30 -2.07 -11.41 6.95
CA GLU A 30 -2.53 -11.72 8.31
C GLU A 30 -1.45 -12.46 9.13
N GLN A 31 -0.77 -13.42 8.51
CA GLN A 31 0.33 -14.13 9.17
C GLN A 31 1.51 -13.20 9.49
N TYR A 32 1.83 -12.27 8.59
CA TYR A 32 2.82 -11.22 8.85
C TYR A 32 2.45 -10.35 10.05
N ILE A 33 1.19 -9.87 10.13
CA ILE A 33 0.73 -9.07 11.27
C ILE A 33 0.82 -9.87 12.57
N ARG A 34 0.38 -11.13 12.56
CA ARG A 34 0.44 -12.00 13.74
C ARG A 34 1.86 -12.23 14.22
N ASN A 35 2.78 -12.54 13.29
CA ASN A 35 4.18 -12.77 13.60
C ASN A 35 4.87 -11.50 14.11
N LYS A 36 4.63 -10.35 13.46
CA LYS A 36 5.19 -9.05 13.86
C LYS A 36 4.80 -8.66 15.29
N ASN A 37 3.58 -9.02 15.70
CA ASN A 37 3.04 -8.67 17.02
C ASN A 37 3.10 -9.83 18.03
N ASN A 38 3.74 -10.96 17.69
CA ASN A 38 3.82 -12.16 18.53
C ASN A 38 2.45 -12.71 18.99
N ILE A 39 1.42 -12.63 18.13
CA ILE A 39 0.05 -13.06 18.45
C ILE A 39 -0.23 -14.44 17.85
N TYR A 40 -0.29 -15.44 18.72
CA TYR A 40 -0.55 -16.83 18.32
C TYR A 40 -2.03 -17.21 18.41
N ASN A 41 -2.76 -16.65 19.37
CA ASN A 41 -4.16 -16.95 19.61
C ASN A 41 -5.10 -16.14 18.68
N SER A 42 -6.19 -16.76 18.25
CA SER A 42 -7.18 -16.15 17.36
C SER A 42 -8.03 -15.09 18.05
N TRP A 43 -8.33 -15.25 19.34
CA TRP A 43 -9.08 -14.27 20.12
C TRP A 43 -8.31 -12.97 20.31
N ASP A 44 -7.03 -13.09 20.66
CA ASP A 44 -6.15 -11.94 20.83
C ASP A 44 -5.92 -11.22 19.51
N TYR A 45 -5.84 -11.96 18.40
CA TYR A 45 -5.75 -11.36 17.07
C TYR A 45 -7.00 -10.56 16.70
N LYS A 46 -8.20 -11.09 16.98
CA LYS A 46 -9.46 -10.35 16.76
C LYS A 46 -9.51 -9.06 17.58
N ARG A 47 -9.15 -9.14 18.87
CA ARG A 47 -9.10 -7.97 19.76
C ARG A 47 -8.08 -6.94 19.30
N PHE A 48 -6.91 -7.40 18.85
CA PHE A 48 -5.89 -6.54 18.25
C PHE A 48 -6.44 -5.79 17.04
N LEU A 49 -7.04 -6.50 16.08
CA LEU A 49 -7.61 -5.88 14.89
C LEU A 49 -8.70 -4.86 15.23
N GLN A 50 -9.57 -5.13 16.20
CA GLN A 50 -10.60 -4.17 16.61
C GLN A 50 -9.99 -2.84 17.10
N ASN A 51 -8.83 -2.90 17.75
CA ASN A 51 -8.20 -1.71 18.33
C ASN A 51 -7.27 -0.99 17.33
N THR A 52 -6.62 -1.71 16.41
CA THR A 52 -5.54 -1.18 15.56
C THR A 52 -5.83 -1.25 14.06
N ALA A 53 -7.02 -1.70 13.64
CA ALA A 53 -7.36 -1.86 12.22
C ALA A 53 -7.13 -0.58 11.42
N LEU A 54 -7.59 0.57 11.93
CA LEU A 54 -7.48 1.84 11.22
C LEU A 54 -6.01 2.24 11.01
N GLU A 55 -5.17 2.07 12.02
CA GLU A 55 -3.73 2.36 11.95
C GLU A 55 -3.05 1.45 10.93
N THR A 56 -3.37 0.15 10.98
CA THR A 56 -2.82 -0.88 10.09
C THR A 56 -3.18 -0.61 8.62
N ILE A 57 -4.43 -0.18 8.35
CA ILE A 57 -4.89 0.22 7.02
C ILE A 57 -4.19 1.50 6.54
N ASN A 58 -4.03 2.49 7.42
CA ASN A 58 -3.36 3.73 7.07
C ASN A 58 -1.86 3.52 6.79
N GLU A 59 -1.20 2.63 7.51
CA GLU A 59 0.19 2.25 7.26
C GLU A 59 0.36 1.51 5.93
N SER A 60 -0.52 0.55 5.62
CA SER A 60 -0.48 -0.16 4.34
C SER A 60 -0.73 0.80 3.18
N TYR A 61 -1.69 1.72 3.32
CA TYR A 61 -1.98 2.77 2.36
C TYR A 61 -0.79 3.70 2.11
N LYS A 62 -0.13 4.17 3.17
CA LYS A 62 1.09 5.00 3.05
C LYS A 62 2.22 4.28 2.33
N THR A 63 2.39 2.99 2.62
CA THR A 63 3.43 2.15 1.99
C THR A 63 3.13 1.96 0.50
N ALA A 64 1.86 1.68 0.16
CA ALA A 64 1.41 1.54 -1.21
C ALA A 64 1.56 2.85 -2.00
N ILE A 65 1.25 4.01 -1.41
CA ILE A 65 1.52 5.31 -2.04
C ILE A 65 3.01 5.49 -2.28
N LYS A 66 3.86 5.23 -1.28
CA LYS A 66 5.30 5.43 -1.41
C LYS A 66 5.92 4.57 -2.52
N GLN A 67 5.41 3.37 -2.72
CA GLN A 67 5.90 2.44 -3.75
C GLN A 67 5.35 2.76 -5.14
N ASN A 68 4.07 3.15 -5.23
CA ASN A 68 3.36 3.31 -6.50
C ASN A 68 3.31 4.75 -7.00
N THR A 69 3.64 5.74 -6.17
CA THR A 69 3.66 7.15 -6.55
C THR A 69 5.10 7.68 -6.58
N CYS A 70 5.32 8.67 -7.43
CA CYS A 70 6.57 9.40 -7.51
C CYS A 70 6.29 10.89 -7.59
N LYS A 71 7.20 11.70 -7.04
CA LYS A 71 7.11 13.16 -7.14
C LYS A 71 7.89 13.63 -8.35
N VAL A 72 7.22 13.80 -9.48
CA VAL A 72 7.82 14.49 -10.64
C VAL A 72 7.72 16.00 -10.42
N ASN A 73 8.85 16.63 -10.08
CA ASN A 73 8.96 18.06 -9.80
C ASN A 73 8.73 18.98 -11.02
N CYS A 74 8.40 18.43 -12.20
CA CYS A 74 8.32 19.20 -13.45
C CYS A 74 6.92 19.30 -14.08
N VAL A 75 5.85 18.78 -13.46
CA VAL A 75 4.51 18.87 -14.04
C VAL A 75 3.51 19.41 -13.02
N SER A 76 3.22 20.71 -13.14
CA SER A 76 2.13 21.45 -12.45
C SER A 76 0.71 20.96 -12.79
N LYS A 77 0.57 19.76 -13.37
CA LYS A 77 -0.68 19.09 -13.72
C LYS A 77 -0.78 17.68 -13.14
N LEU A 78 -0.36 17.50 -11.88
CA LEU A 78 -0.65 16.29 -11.10
C LEU A 78 -1.69 16.51 -10.00
N SER A 79 -2.36 17.68 -10.00
CA SER A 79 -3.50 17.97 -9.13
C SER A 79 -4.80 17.27 -9.55
N LYS A 80 -4.77 16.35 -10.52
CA LYS A 80 -5.94 15.58 -11.00
C LYS A 80 -5.75 14.06 -10.91
N LEU A 81 -4.98 13.60 -9.93
CA LEU A 81 -4.96 12.18 -9.53
C LEU A 81 -5.13 12.05 -8.01
N TYR A 82 -5.98 12.91 -7.45
CA TYR A 82 -6.66 12.69 -6.18
C TYR A 82 -8.10 12.25 -6.49
#